data_AF-A0A6C0DNI7-F1
#
_entry.id   AF-A0A6C0DNI7-F1
#
_cell.length_a   1.000
_cell.length_b   1.000
_cell.length_c   1.000
_cell.angle_alpha   90.00
_cell.angle_beta   90.00
_cell.angle_gamma   90.00
#
_symmetry.space_group_name_H-M   'P 1'
#
loop_
_entity.id
_entity.type
_entity.pdbx_description
1 polymer ?
#
loop_
_entity_poly.entity_id
_entity_poly.type
_entity_poly.pdbx_seq_one_letter_code
_entity_poly.pdbx_strand_id
1 'polypeptide(L)'
;MKSDHGVKIFQRLYSVFIVYNIAMNFKRLLNSELGKNIISILLGIGLATLFRKVCNDKNCIVFHGPVISEFEGKIYKHGEKCYKYDIHPDKCDSTKKVIDIAPPEQTSA
;
A
#
# COMPACT_ATOMS: atom_id res chain seq x y z
N MET A 1 3.07 -45.35 8.06
CA MET A 1 3.91 -44.13 8.12
C MET A 1 5.33 -44.43 7.63
N LYS A 2 5.61 -44.32 6.32
CA LYS A 2 6.99 -44.35 5.79
C LYS A 2 7.01 -43.99 4.29
N SER A 3 6.85 -42.72 3.89
CA SER A 3 7.20 -42.31 2.52
C SER A 3 7.33 -40.81 2.22
N ASP A 4 7.52 -39.92 3.21
CA ASP A 4 7.57 -38.45 2.94
C ASP A 4 8.98 -37.86 2.77
N HIS A 5 10.05 -38.62 3.03
CA HIS A 5 11.42 -38.09 3.00
C HIS A 5 12.11 -38.20 1.63
N GLY A 6 11.75 -39.20 0.80
CA GLY A 6 12.35 -39.41 -0.53
C GLY A 6 11.86 -38.42 -1.59
N VAL A 7 10.58 -38.05 -1.54
CA VAL A 7 9.95 -37.12 -2.50
C VAL A 7 10.51 -35.70 -2.36
N LYS A 8 10.83 -35.25 -1.14
CA LYS A 8 11.39 -33.91 -0.88
C LYS A 8 12.82 -33.74 -1.39
N ILE A 9 13.63 -34.80 -1.40
CA ILE A 9 15.03 -34.76 -1.88
C ILE A 9 15.07 -34.75 -3.41
N PHE A 10 14.23 -35.55 -4.07
CA PHE A 10 14.13 -35.58 -5.52
C PHE A 10 13.60 -34.25 -6.09
N GLN A 11 12.58 -33.65 -5.44
CA GLN A 11 12.07 -32.32 -5.78
C GLN A 11 13.14 -31.22 -5.66
N ARG A 12 13.98 -31.26 -4.63
CA ARG A 12 15.06 -30.27 -4.42
C ARG A 12 16.17 -30.39 -5.46
N LEU A 13 16.59 -31.60 -5.81
CA LEU A 13 17.61 -31.84 -6.84
C LEU A 13 17.11 -31.45 -8.24
N TYR A 14 15.85 -31.76 -8.55
CA TYR A 14 15.23 -31.36 -9.81
C TYR A 14 15.09 -29.82 -9.91
N SER A 15 14.75 -29.15 -8.80
CA SER A 15 14.70 -27.69 -8.71
C SER A 15 16.09 -27.06 -8.91
N VAL A 16 17.14 -27.62 -8.30
CA VAL A 16 18.52 -27.14 -8.48
C VAL A 16 19.00 -27.34 -9.92
N PHE A 17 18.69 -28.48 -10.55
CA PHE A 17 19.09 -28.78 -11.92
C PHE A 17 18.37 -27.90 -12.96
N ILE A 18 17.07 -27.62 -12.75
CA ILE A 18 16.30 -26.65 -13.55
C ILE A 18 16.85 -25.24 -13.38
N VAL A 19 17.13 -24.80 -12.14
CA VAL A 19 17.69 -23.47 -11.87
C VAL A 19 19.07 -23.31 -12.51
N TYR A 20 19.92 -24.34 -12.45
CA TYR A 20 21.26 -24.32 -13.05
C TYR A 20 21.21 -24.24 -14.59
N ASN A 21 20.25 -24.92 -15.23
CA ASN A 21 20.06 -24.84 -16.69
C ASN A 21 19.41 -23.51 -17.14
N ILE A 22 18.51 -22.93 -16.35
CA ILE A 22 17.94 -21.59 -16.59
C ILE A 22 19.03 -20.51 -16.44
N ALA A 23 19.91 -20.62 -15.44
CA ALA A 23 20.95 -19.64 -15.15
C ALA A 23 21.98 -19.48 -16.30
N MET A 24 22.33 -20.58 -16.98
CA MET A 24 23.33 -20.56 -18.05
C MET A 24 22.87 -19.83 -19.33
N ASN A 25 21.57 -19.76 -19.62
CA ASN A 25 21.02 -19.02 -20.78
C ASN A 25 20.75 -17.54 -20.49
N PHE A 26 20.56 -17.17 -19.22
CA PHE A 26 20.34 -15.79 -18.79
C PHE A 26 21.52 -14.86 -19.12
N LYS A 27 22.74 -15.43 -19.18
CA LYS A 27 23.96 -14.70 -19.53
C LYS A 27 23.89 -14.05 -20.92
N ARG A 28 23.19 -14.65 -21.88
CA ARG A 28 23.04 -14.07 -23.24
C ARG A 28 22.03 -12.92 -23.27
N LEU A 29 21.00 -12.99 -22.43
CA LEU A 29 19.99 -11.93 -22.28
C LEU A 29 20.55 -10.70 -21.58
N LEU A 30 21.42 -10.87 -20.57
CA LEU A 30 22.05 -9.76 -19.85
C LEU A 30 23.17 -9.05 -20.63
N ASN A 31 23.78 -9.74 -21.60
CA ASN A 31 24.86 -9.19 -22.44
C ASN A 31 24.38 -8.62 -23.78
N SER A 32 23.10 -8.81 -24.13
CA SER A 32 22.49 -8.19 -25.31
C SER A 32 22.04 -6.77 -24.98
N GLU A 33 22.30 -5.80 -25.86
CA GLU A 33 21.89 -4.39 -25.66
C GLU A 33 20.38 -4.26 -25.42
N LEU A 34 19.59 -5.01 -26.17
CA LEU A 34 18.13 -5.03 -26.05
C LEU A 34 17.70 -5.67 -24.70
N GLY A 35 18.32 -6.79 -24.32
CA GLY A 35 18.00 -7.47 -23.08
C GLY A 35 18.38 -6.67 -21.82
N LYS A 36 19.46 -5.89 -21.87
CA LYS A 36 19.85 -4.95 -20.79
C LYS A 36 18.79 -3.85 -20.58
N ASN A 37 18.20 -3.34 -21.64
CA ASN A 37 17.15 -2.32 -21.55
C ASN A 37 15.85 -2.90 -20.98
N ILE A 38 15.43 -4.06 -21.47
CA ILE A 38 14.21 -4.74 -20.98
C ILE A 38 14.34 -5.09 -19.50
N ILE A 39 15.48 -5.66 -19.07
CA ILE A 39 15.68 -6.06 -17.67
C ILE A 39 15.70 -4.84 -16.75
N SER A 40 16.27 -3.71 -17.19
CA SER A 40 16.27 -2.46 -16.41
C SER A 40 14.87 -1.90 -16.21
N ILE A 41 14.01 -1.98 -17.24
CA ILE A 41 12.60 -1.54 -17.15
C ILE A 41 11.82 -2.49 -16.24
N LEU A 42 11.98 -3.80 -16.39
CA LEU A 42 11.31 -4.79 -15.53
C LEU A 42 11.73 -4.66 -14.06
N LEU A 43 13.01 -4.40 -13.80
CA LEU A 43 13.51 -4.17 -12.45
C LEU A 43 12.97 -2.86 -11.86
N GLY A 44 12.89 -1.79 -12.66
CA GLY A 44 12.30 -0.52 -12.23
C GLY A 44 10.81 -0.66 -11.89
N ILE A 45 10.04 -1.34 -12.74
CA ILE A 45 8.62 -1.60 -12.50
C ILE A 45 8.43 -2.56 -11.33
N GLY A 46 9.23 -3.64 -11.25
CA GLY A 46 9.15 -4.63 -10.18
C GLY A 46 9.54 -4.05 -8.81
N LEU A 47 10.48 -3.12 -8.76
CA LEU A 47 10.82 -2.41 -7.53
C LEU A 47 9.71 -1.41 -7.15
N ALA A 48 9.14 -0.70 -8.13
CA ALA A 48 8.04 0.23 -7.88
C ALA A 48 6.79 -0.46 -7.33
N THR A 49 6.49 -1.69 -7.77
CA THR A 49 5.33 -2.44 -7.27
C THR A 49 5.50 -2.90 -5.82
N LEU A 50 6.73 -3.13 -5.34
CA LEU A 50 6.98 -3.48 -3.94
C LEU A 50 6.64 -2.34 -2.97
N PHE A 51 6.79 -1.08 -3.41
CA PHE A 51 6.44 0.09 -2.60
C PHE A 51 4.96 0.44 -2.64
N ARG A 52 4.17 -0.20 -3.50
CA ARG A 52 2.72 -0.02 -3.50
C ARG A 52 2.14 -0.74 -2.29
N LYS A 53 1.62 0.01 -1.31
CA LYS A 53 0.91 -0.55 -0.15
C LYS A 53 -0.17 -1.51 -0.65
N VAL A 54 0.05 -2.81 -0.48
CA VAL A 54 -0.95 -3.84 -0.76
C VAL A 54 -1.96 -3.81 0.39
N CYS A 55 -3.02 -3.05 0.16
CA CYS A 55 -4.20 -3.02 1.00
C CYS A 55 -4.88 -4.39 0.96
N ASN A 56 -4.51 -5.29 1.86
CA ASN A 56 -5.15 -6.61 1.96
C ASN A 56 -6.47 -6.58 2.73
N ASP A 57 -6.84 -5.43 3.31
CA ASP A 57 -8.05 -5.27 4.13
C ASP A 57 -8.68 -3.88 3.98
N LYS A 58 -9.92 -3.76 4.49
CA LYS A 58 -10.80 -2.57 4.39
C LYS A 58 -10.25 -1.30 5.08
N ASN A 59 -9.16 -1.39 5.84
CA ASN A 59 -8.61 -0.31 6.68
C ASN A 59 -7.34 0.33 6.10
N CYS A 60 -7.14 0.29 4.79
CA CYS A 60 -5.88 0.74 4.21
C CYS A 60 -5.66 2.26 4.29
N ILE A 61 -6.77 3.00 4.33
CA ILE A 61 -6.83 4.46 4.44
C ILE A 61 -7.87 4.76 5.53
N VAL A 62 -7.40 5.30 6.66
CA VAL A 62 -8.25 5.73 7.76
C VAL A 62 -8.41 7.24 7.66
N PHE A 63 -9.64 7.71 7.62
CA PHE A 63 -9.95 9.14 7.56
C PHE A 63 -10.24 9.64 8.97
N HIS A 64 -9.41 10.56 9.47
CA HIS A 64 -9.64 11.25 10.73
C HIS A 64 -10.37 12.57 10.46
N GLY A 65 -11.54 12.74 11.05
CA GLY A 65 -12.34 13.96 10.96
C GLY A 65 -12.12 14.85 12.19
N PRO A 66 -12.34 16.17 12.06
CA PRO A 66 -12.34 17.08 13.21
C PRO A 66 -13.51 16.78 14.17
N VAL A 67 -13.27 16.92 15.47
CA VAL A 67 -14.31 16.73 16.49
C VAL A 67 -15.23 17.94 16.51
N ILE A 68 -16.51 17.73 16.19
CA ILE A 68 -17.52 18.80 16.07
C ILE A 68 -17.66 19.63 17.35
N SER A 69 -17.59 19.00 18.52
CA SER A 69 -17.69 19.68 19.82
C SER A 69 -16.52 20.61 20.12
N GLU A 70 -15.41 20.52 19.39
CA GLU A 70 -14.30 21.45 19.60
C GLU A 70 -14.58 22.84 19.03
N PHE A 71 -15.41 22.95 17.98
CA PHE A 71 -15.65 24.19 17.25
C PHE A 71 -16.92 24.93 17.69
N GLU A 72 -17.85 24.22 18.31
CA GLU A 72 -19.15 24.77 18.69
C GLU A 72 -19.00 25.81 19.82
N GLY A 73 -19.36 27.07 19.53
CA GLY A 73 -19.35 28.16 20.50
C GLY A 73 -17.97 28.76 20.84
N LYS A 74 -16.87 28.28 20.24
CA LYS A 74 -15.53 28.83 20.45
C LYS A 74 -15.18 29.90 19.42
N ILE A 75 -14.47 30.94 19.86
CA ILE A 75 -13.97 32.03 19.01
C ILE A 75 -12.48 31.80 18.80
N TYR A 76 -12.07 31.69 17.53
CA TYR A 76 -10.69 31.47 17.13
C TYR A 76 -10.08 32.77 16.60
N LYS A 77 -8.91 33.15 17.13
CA LYS A 77 -8.16 34.31 16.66
C LYS A 77 -7.17 33.86 15.58
N HIS A 78 -7.28 34.45 14.39
CA HIS A 78 -6.33 34.24 13.30
C HIS A 78 -5.83 35.61 12.80
N GLY A 79 -4.55 35.89 13.05
CA GLY A 79 -3.99 37.24 12.88
C GLY A 79 -4.64 38.25 13.82
N GLU A 80 -5.19 39.32 13.27
CA GLU A 80 -5.89 40.37 14.02
C GLU A 80 -7.41 40.16 14.09
N LYS A 81 -7.96 39.12 13.46
CA LYS A 81 -9.40 38.89 13.35
C LYS A 81 -9.85 37.67 14.16
N CYS A 82 -11.05 37.77 14.73
CA CYS A 82 -11.70 36.71 15.49
C CYS A 82 -12.83 36.09 14.65
N TYR A 83 -12.87 34.76 14.57
CA TYR A 83 -13.83 34.00 13.79
C TYR A 83 -14.61 33.05 14.69
N LYS A 84 -15.92 32.99 14.50
CA LYS A 84 -16.82 32.02 15.12
C LYS A 84 -17.33 31.10 14.02
N TYR A 85 -17.25 29.79 14.24
CA TYR A 85 -17.75 28.80 13.30
C TYR A 85 -19.12 28.33 13.78
N ASP A 86 -20.12 28.45 12.91
CA ASP A 86 -21.47 27.94 13.13
C ASP A 86 -21.72 26.80 12.14
N ILE A 87 -22.24 25.68 12.64
CA ILE A 87 -22.43 24.47 11.85
C ILE A 87 -23.83 24.50 11.26
N HIS A 88 -23.91 24.40 9.94
CA HIS A 88 -25.17 24.26 9.23
C HIS A 88 -25.26 22.87 8.60
N PRO A 89 -26.34 22.12 8.87
CA PRO A 89 -26.57 20.87 8.18
C PRO A 89 -26.87 21.16 6.70
N ASP A 90 -26.13 20.51 5.81
CA ASP A 90 -26.32 20.61 4.37
C ASP A 90 -26.67 19.23 3.78
N LYS A 91 -27.22 19.23 2.57
CA LYS A 91 -27.59 18.01 1.86
C LYS A 91 -26.33 17.32 1.34
N CYS A 92 -26.30 16.00 1.47
CA CYS A 92 -25.24 15.19 0.87
C CYS A 92 -25.26 15.30 -0.65
N ASP A 93 -24.13 15.72 -1.23
CA ASP A 93 -23.94 15.79 -2.68
C ASP A 93 -23.76 14.37 -3.25
N SER A 94 -24.62 13.99 -4.19
CA SER A 94 -24.62 12.67 -4.82
C SER A 94 -23.39 12.37 -5.67
N THR A 95 -22.60 13.39 -6.04
CA THR A 95 -21.34 13.22 -6.77
C THR A 95 -20.19 12.82 -5.87
N LYS A 96 -20.35 12.93 -4.54
CA LYS A 96 -19.31 12.66 -3.56
C LYS A 96 -19.49 11.29 -2.93
N LYS A 97 -18.37 10.61 -2.69
CA LYS A 97 -18.38 9.32 -2.00
C LYS A 97 -18.42 9.55 -0.49
N VAL A 98 -19.40 8.94 0.18
CA VAL A 98 -19.47 8.89 1.65
C VAL A 98 -18.42 7.89 2.13
N ILE A 99 -17.56 8.32 3.05
CA ILE A 99 -16.50 7.51 3.64
C ILE A 99 -16.72 7.43 5.15
N ASP A 100 -16.53 6.25 5.71
CA ASP A 100 -16.57 6.06 7.16
C ASP A 100 -15.35 6.72 7.80
N ILE A 101 -15.60 7.71 8.64
CA ILE A 101 -14.57 8.41 9.41
C ILE A 101 -14.28 7.55 10.64
N ALA A 102 -13.00 7.37 10.97
CA ALA A 102 -12.64 6.70 12.21
C ALA A 102 -13.17 7.50 13.41
N PRO A 103 -13.59 6.82 14.49
CA PRO A 103 -13.92 7.49 15.74
C PRO A 103 -12.76 8.42 16.14
N PRO A 104 -13.05 9.61 16.70
CA PRO A 104 -12.00 10.48 17.20
C PRO A 104 -11.16 9.70 18.21
N GLU A 105 -9.86 9.67 17.98
CA GLU A 105 -8.91 9.10 18.93
C GLU A 105 -9.03 9.94 20.20
N GLN A 106 -9.63 9.36 21.23
CA GLN A 106 -9.61 9.95 22.56
C GLN A 106 -8.16 9.86 23.02
N THR A 107 -7.42 10.97 22.91
CA THR A 107 -6.15 11.15 23.60
C THR A 107 -6.42 11.03 25.09
N SER A 108 -6.35 9.80 25.60
CA SER A 108 -6.29 9.48 27.01
C SER A 108 -4.83 9.62 27.46
N ALA A 109 -4.64 10.49 28.45
CA ALA A 109 -3.43 10.84 29.20
C ALA A 109 -2.69 12.10 28.74
#